data_AF-A0A7V9CB40-F1
#
_entry.id   AF-A0A7V9CB40-F1
#
_cell.length_a   1.000
_cell.length_b   1.000
_cell.length_c   1.000
_cell.angle_alpha   90.00
_cell.angle_beta   90.00
_cell.angle_gamma   90.00
#
_symmetry.space_group_name_H-M   'P 1'
#
loop_
_entity.id
_entity.type
_entity.pdbx_description
1 polymer ?
#
loop_
_entity_poly.entity_id
_entity_poly.type
_entity_poly.pdbx_seq_one_letter_code
_entity_poly.pdbx_strand_id
1 'polypeptide(L)' 'GDELLASGEPRDALAAAIERLAAGAEVLTCIAGSDAPLERGAVEGLVPDGVELDYHDGGQPAWWWLLCAE' A
#
# COMPACT_ATOMS: atom_id res chain seq x y z
N GLY A 1 -2.09 -16.74 5.45
CA GLY A 1 -1.01 -16.85 6.43
C GLY A 1 -0.91 -15.49 7.07
N ASP A 2 -1.01 -15.44 8.39
CA ASP A 2 -1.06 -14.16 9.11
C ASP A 2 0.35 -13.80 9.56
N GLU A 3 1.07 -13.07 8.71
CA GLU A 3 2.38 -12.51 9.02
C GLU A 3 2.22 -11.02 9.33
N LEU A 4 2.70 -10.60 10.50
CA LEU A 4 2.72 -9.18 10.89
C LEU A 4 4.01 -8.54 10.37
N LEU A 5 3.89 -7.70 9.35
CA LEU A 5 5.03 -6.99 8.75
C LEU A 5 5.46 -5.76 9.56
N ALA A 6 4.50 -5.01 10.09
CA ALA A 6 4.73 -3.81 10.89
C ALA A 6 3.50 -3.46 11.74
N SER A 7 3.72 -2.76 12.86
CA SER A 7 2.66 -2.23 13.72
C SER A 7 3.04 -0.83 14.22
N GLY A 8 2.05 0.05 14.41
CA GLY A 8 2.27 1.44 14.81
C GLY A 8 1.52 2.42 13.91
N GLU A 9 2.16 3.55 13.60
CA GLU A 9 1.57 4.60 12.77
C GLU A 9 1.23 4.06 11.36
N PRO A 10 0.04 4.39 10.80
CA PRO A 10 -0.40 3.85 9.53
C PRO A 10 0.57 4.08 8.36
N ARG A 11 1.25 5.24 8.35
CA ARG A 11 2.25 5.58 7.34
C ARG A 11 3.43 4.62 7.37
N ASP A 12 3.98 4.36 8.56
CA ASP A 12 5.16 3.52 8.72
C ASP A 12 4.81 2.06 8.43
N ALA A 13 3.62 1.61 8.87
CA ALA A 13 3.14 0.26 8.57
C ALA A 13 2.92 0.04 7.07
N LEU A 14 2.32 1.02 6.38
CA LEU A 14 2.12 0.96 4.93
C LEU A 14 3.46 0.98 4.19
N ALA A 15 4.39 1.85 4.59
CA ALA A 15 5.72 1.94 3.98
C ALA A 15 6.45 0.60 4.05
N ALA A 16 6.46 -0.05 5.21
CA ALA A 16 7.09 -1.36 5.39
C ALA A 16 6.43 -2.45 4.53
N ALA A 17 5.10 -2.43 4.39
CA ALA A 17 4.38 -3.37 3.53
C ALA A 17 4.71 -3.14 2.04
N ILE A 18 4.74 -1.89 1.60
CA ILE A 18 5.07 -1.52 0.22
C ILE A 18 6.52 -1.90 -0.11
N GLU A 19 7.48 -1.54 0.75
CA GLU A 19 8.90 -1.90 0.56
C GLU A 19 9.07 -3.41 0.40
N ARG A 20 8.35 -4.20 1.21
CA ARG A 20 8.43 -5.65 1.16
C ARG A 20 7.78 -6.26 -0.09
N LEU A 21 6.60 -5.76 -0.49
CA LEU A 21 5.82 -6.29 -1.61
C LEU A 21 6.39 -5.85 -2.96
N ALA A 22 6.80 -4.59 -3.07
CA ALA A 22 7.28 -4.00 -4.32
C ALA A 22 8.75 -4.33 -4.61
N ALA A 23 9.44 -5.05 -3.72
CA ALA A 23 10.84 -5.45 -3.91
C ALA A 23 11.01 -6.34 -5.15
N GLY A 24 11.44 -5.73 -6.25
CA GLY A 24 11.62 -6.41 -7.54
C GLY A 24 10.35 -6.53 -8.38
N ALA A 25 9.28 -5.85 -7.99
CA ALA A 25 8.05 -5.74 -8.77
C ALA A 25 8.17 -4.60 -9.80
N GLU A 26 7.43 -4.70 -10.91
CA GLU A 26 7.27 -3.63 -11.89
C GLU A 26 6.05 -2.77 -11.57
N VAL A 27 4.99 -3.37 -11.00
CA VAL A 27 3.74 -2.70 -10.67
C VAL A 27 3.31 -3.04 -9.24
N LEU A 28 2.84 -2.02 -8.53
CA LEU A 28 2.12 -2.15 -7.26
C LEU A 28 0.68 -1.69 -7.47
N THR A 29 -0.28 -2.61 -7.34
CA THR A 29 -1.69 -2.25 -7.27
C THR A 29 -2.08 -1.91 -5.84
N CYS A 30 -2.71 -0.76 -5.64
CA CYS A 30 -3.25 -0.32 -4.35
C CYS A 30 -4.74 -0.02 -4.46
N ILE A 31 -5.56 -0.71 -3.67
CA ILE A 31 -6.99 -0.42 -3.57
C ILE A 31 -7.26 0.19 -2.20
N ALA A 32 -7.57 1.48 -2.16
CA ALA A 32 -7.85 2.21 -0.93
C ALA A 32 -9.29 2.04 -0.45
N GLY A 33 -9.44 1.82 0.86
CA GLY A 33 -10.72 1.72 1.55
C GLY A 33 -11.29 3.09 1.89
N SER A 34 -12.54 3.11 2.37
CA SER A 34 -13.30 4.35 2.58
C SER A 34 -12.66 5.31 3.59
N ASP A 35 -11.98 4.77 4.60
CA ASP A 35 -11.42 5.53 5.71
C ASP A 35 -9.88 5.37 5.77
N ALA A 36 -9.24 5.16 4.61
CA ALA A 36 -7.80 5.08 4.53
C ALA A 36 -7.16 6.38 5.04
N PRO A 37 -6.26 6.35 6.05
CA PRO A 37 -5.78 7.56 6.71
C PRO A 37 -4.72 8.33 5.90
N LEU A 38 -4.31 7.81 4.74
CA LEU A 38 -3.35 8.45 3.84
C LEU A 38 -4.02 8.68 2.50
N GLU A 39 -3.84 9.89 1.97
CA GLU A 39 -4.25 10.24 0.62
C GLU A 39 -3.34 9.60 -0.44
N ARG A 40 -3.84 9.51 -1.69
CA ARG A 40 -3.12 8.93 -2.82
C ARG A 40 -1.67 9.45 -2.96
N GLY A 41 -1.46 10.76 -2.90
CA GLY A 41 -0.12 11.34 -3.03
C GLY A 41 0.85 10.91 -1.92
N ALA A 42 0.34 10.65 -0.72
CA ALA A 42 1.13 10.10 0.36
C ALA A 42 1.50 8.64 0.11
N VAL A 43 0.62 7.85 -0.52
CA VAL A 43 0.90 6.47 -0.94
C VAL A 43 1.90 6.43 -2.09
N GLU A 44 1.72 7.28 -3.12
CA GLU A 44 2.66 7.45 -4.24
C GLU A 44 4.07 7.75 -3.74
N GLY A 45 4.22 8.64 -2.76
CA GLY A 45 5.52 8.96 -2.17
C GLY A 45 6.16 7.85 -1.33
N LEU A 46 5.47 6.72 -1.11
CA LEU A 46 6.03 5.53 -0.45
C LEU A 46 6.46 4.45 -1.46
N VAL A 47 6.04 4.57 -2.73
CA VAL A 47 6.37 3.57 -3.77
C VAL A 47 7.83 3.73 -4.19
N PRO A 48 8.61 2.63 -4.25
CA PRO A 48 10.00 2.69 -4.69
C PRO A 48 10.14 3.22 -6.13
N ASP A 49 11.26 3.87 -6.40
CA ASP A 49 11.59 4.32 -7.76
C ASP A 49 11.59 3.13 -8.74
N GLY A 50 10.96 3.31 -9.89
CA GLY A 50 10.87 2.29 -10.95
C GLY A 50 9.71 1.31 -10.81
N VAL A 51 8.91 1.42 -9.76
CA VAL A 51 7.64 0.67 -9.61
C VAL A 51 6.47 1.59 -9.98
N GLU A 52 5.61 1.15 -10.89
CA GLU A 52 4.38 1.86 -11.25
C GLU A 52 3.30 1.63 -10.19
N LEU A 53 2.62 2.69 -9.76
CA LEU A 53 1.47 2.59 -8.87
C LEU A 53 0.16 2.58 -9.65
N ASP A 54 -0.55 1.45 -9.62
CA ASP A 54 -1.94 1.35 -10.09
C ASP A 54 -2.91 1.51 -8.91
N TYR A 55 -3.38 2.73 -8.67
CA TYR A 55 -4.20 3.07 -7.50
C TYR A 55 -5.68 3.24 -7.83
N HIS A 56 -6.52 2.54 -7.06
CA HIS A 56 -7.98 2.52 -7.15
C HIS A 56 -8.63 2.96 -5.84
N ASP A 57 -9.71 3.72 -5.93
CA ASP A 57 -10.60 4.01 -4.81
C ASP A 57 -11.66 2.89 -4.70
N GLY A 58 -11.41 1.92 -3.83
CA GLY A 58 -12.24 0.72 -3.69
C GLY A 58 -13.40 0.85 -2.68
N GLY A 59 -13.26 1.73 -1.69
CA GLY A 59 -14.34 2.02 -0.73
C GLY A 59 -14.72 0.84 0.17
N GLN A 60 -13.85 -0.18 0.29
CA GLN A 60 -14.10 -1.28 1.22
C GLN A 60 -14.00 -0.82 2.68
N PRO A 61 -14.85 -1.33 3.60
CA PRO A 61 -14.87 -0.90 5.00
C PRO A 61 -13.94 -1.71 5.91
N ALA A 62 -13.50 -2.90 5.48
CA ALA A 62 -12.80 -3.86 6.34
C ALA A 62 -11.28 -3.60 6.43
N TRP A 63 -10.70 -2.94 5.43
CA TRP A 63 -9.26 -2.74 5.30
C TRP A 63 -8.97 -1.37 4.67
N TRP A 64 -7.97 -0.67 5.17
CA TRP A 64 -7.54 0.62 4.59
C TRP A 64 -6.90 0.45 3.22
N TRP A 65 -6.10 -0.60 3.00
CA TRP A 65 -5.48 -0.87 1.71
C TRP A 65 -5.45 -2.36 1.42
N LEU A 66 -5.71 -2.71 0.17
CA LEU A 66 -5.37 -4.01 -0.40
C LEU A 66 -4.23 -3.80 -1.38
N LEU A 67 -3.14 -4.53 -1.20
CA LEU A 67 -1.92 -4.40 -2.00
C LEU A 67 -1.62 -5.69 -2.75
N CYS A 68 -1.22 -5.55 -4.01
CA CYS A 68 -0.72 -6.63 -4.84
C CYS A 68 0.47 -6.10 -5.65
N ALA A 69 1.50 -6.93 -5.85
CA ALA A 69 2.67 -6.55 -6.62
C ALA A 69 3.00 -7.68 -7.62
N GLU A 70 3.47 -7.31 -8.81
CA GLU A 70 3.85 -8.22 -9.90
C GLU A 70 5.20 -7.89 -10.53
#